data_AF-A0A4R5CMR4-F1
#
_entry.id   AF-A0A4R5CMR4-F1
#
_cell.length_a   1.000
_cell.length_b   1.000
_cell.length_c   1.000
_cell.angle_alpha   90.00
_cell.angle_beta   90.00
_cell.angle_gamma   90.00
#
_symmetry.space_group_name_H-M   'P 1'
#
loop_
_entity.id
_entity.type
_entity.pdbx_description
1 polymer ?
#
loop_
_entity_poly.entity_id
_entity_poly.type
_entity_poly.pdbx_seq_one_letter_code
_entity_poly.pdbx_strand_id
1 'polypeptide(L)' 'MTRTNIDLDDDLVDEVMRRYGVTTKREAVDLALRRLVGVPLTKDFLLGLRGVGWGADLDELRSGDAPASTA' A
#
# COMPACT_ATOMS: atom_id res chain seq x y z
N MET A 1 23.99 6.58 4.95
CA MET A 1 23.43 6.48 3.58
C MET A 1 24.58 6.62 2.61
N THR A 2 24.75 5.69 1.68
CA THR A 2 25.87 5.69 0.73
C THR A 2 25.52 6.55 -0.48
N ARG A 3 26.46 7.37 -0.96
CA ARG A 3 26.27 8.18 -2.17
C ARG A 3 26.54 7.32 -3.39
N THR A 4 25.53 7.16 -4.23
CA THR A 4 25.60 6.39 -5.48
C THR A 4 25.25 7.32 -6.64
N ASN A 5 26.01 7.22 -7.74
CA ASN A 5 25.67 7.89 -8.99
C ASN A 5 24.93 6.89 -9.88
N ILE A 6 23.69 7.20 -10.22
CA ILE A 6 22.84 6.39 -11.10
C ILE A 6 22.11 7.34 -12.05
N ASP A 7 21.98 6.94 -13.31
CA ASP A 7 21.14 7.64 -14.26
C ASP A 7 19.67 7.26 -14.02
N LEU A 8 18.82 8.28 -13.93
CA LEU A 8 17.38 8.15 -13.72
C LEU A 8 16.66 8.82 -14.89
N ASP A 9 15.56 8.20 -15.30
CA ASP A 9 14.66 8.82 -16.25
C ASP A 9 13.86 9.92 -15.54
N ASP A 10 14.04 11.16 -16.00
CA ASP A 10 13.42 12.33 -15.41
C ASP A 10 11.89 12.30 -15.53
N ASP A 11 11.34 11.72 -16.60
CA ASP A 11 9.90 11.61 -16.80
C ASP A 11 9.27 10.68 -15.76
N LEU A 12 9.95 9.58 -15.42
CA LEU A 12 9.52 8.64 -14.38
C LEU A 12 9.62 9.26 -12.98
N VAL A 13 10.71 9.99 -12.71
CA VAL A 13 10.89 10.67 -11.44
C VAL A 13 9.83 11.74 -11.25
N ASP A 14 9.53 12.53 -12.29
CA ASP A 14 8.50 13.56 -12.26
C ASP A 14 7.11 12.96 -12.06
N GLU A 15 6.80 11.82 -12.69
CA GLU A 15 5.53 11.12 -12.46
C GLU A 15 5.41 10.63 -11.00
N VAL A 16 6.48 10.08 -10.43
CA VAL A 16 6.49 9.68 -9.01
C VAL A 16 6.34 10.90 -8.10
N MET A 17 7.03 11.99 -8.40
CA MET A 17 6.94 13.24 -7.64
C MET A 17 5.52 13.83 -7.68
N ARG A 18 4.88 13.87 -8.86
CA ARG A 18 3.48 14.30 -9.00
C ARG A 18 2.51 13.39 -8.26
N ARG A 19 2.67 12.07 -8.40
CA ARG A 19 1.71 11.08 -7.89
C ARG A 19 1.77 10.90 -6.38
N TYR A 20 2.94 11.09 -5.79
CA TYR A 20 3.17 10.89 -4.35
C TYR A 20 3.51 12.18 -3.59
N GLY A 21 3.56 13.33 -4.26
CA GLY A 21 3.77 14.65 -3.65
C GLY A 21 5.16 14.85 -3.03
N VAL A 22 6.17 14.13 -3.52
CA VAL A 22 7.55 14.25 -3.02
C VAL A 22 8.31 15.35 -3.73
N THR A 23 9.21 16.01 -2.99
CA THR A 23 9.84 17.27 -3.45
C THR A 23 11.20 17.07 -4.09
N THR A 24 11.86 15.93 -3.84
CA THR A 24 13.20 15.65 -4.35
C THR A 24 13.28 14.30 -5.06
N LYS A 25 14.17 14.21 -6.06
CA LYS A 25 14.48 12.94 -6.74
C LYS A 25 14.94 11.85 -5.75
N ARG A 26 15.66 12.26 -4.68
CA ARG A 26 16.13 11.35 -3.63
C ARG A 26 14.96 10.78 -2.82
N GLU A 27 13.96 11.59 -2.48
CA GLU A 27 12.74 11.13 -1.80
C GLU A 27 11.92 10.21 -2.69
N ALA A 28 11.81 10.52 -3.99
CA ALA A 28 11.13 9.65 -4.96
C ALA A 28 11.78 8.26 -5.01
N VAL A 29 13.12 8.21 -5.05
CA VAL A 29 13.88 6.94 -5.05
C VAL A 29 13.75 6.21 -3.70
N ASP A 30 13.86 6.90 -2.57
CA ASP A 30 13.69 6.30 -1.25
C ASP A 30 12.28 5.71 -1.09
N LEU A 31 11.25 6.44 -1.52
CA LEU A 31 9.87 5.98 -1.51
C LEU A 31 9.68 4.76 -2.42
N ALA A 32 10.22 4.78 -3.64
CA ALA A 32 10.14 3.67 -4.57
C ALA A 32 10.79 2.41 -4.00
N LEU A 33 11.99 2.53 -3.41
CA LEU A 33 12.69 1.41 -2.77
C LEU A 33 11.93 0.88 -1.56
N ARG A 34 11.42 1.74 -0.68
CA ARG A 34 10.60 1.32 0.47
C ARG A 34 9.33 0.61 0.04
N ARG A 35 8.71 1.05 -1.06
CA ARG A 35 7.49 0.44 -1.58
C ARG A 35 7.75 -0.87 -2.31
N LEU A 36 8.88 -0.98 -3.01
CA LEU A 36 9.32 -2.21 -3.67
C LEU A 36 9.74 -3.28 -2.65
N VAL A 37 10.46 -2.87 -1.60
CA VAL A 37 10.84 -3.75 -0.49
C VAL A 37 9.60 -4.09 0.36
N GLY A 38 8.66 -3.15 0.49
CA GLY A 38 7.40 -3.32 1.21
C GLY A 38 7.58 -3.75 2.67
N VAL A 39 6.47 -3.91 3.40
CA VAL A 39 6.46 -4.93 4.44
C VAL A 39 6.49 -6.23 3.66
N PRO A 40 7.46 -7.14 3.87
CA PRO A 40 7.35 -8.44 3.27
C PRO A 40 6.08 -9.03 3.88
N LEU A 41 4.99 -9.02 3.10
CA LEU A 41 3.83 -9.85 3.31
C LEU A 41 4.30 -11.28 3.07
N THR A 42 5.24 -11.72 3.90
CA THR A 42 5.70 -13.09 3.91
C THR A 42 4.48 -13.92 4.24
N LYS A 43 4.45 -15.11 3.64
CA LYS A 43 3.46 -16.11 3.99
C LYS A 43 3.37 -16.27 5.51
N ASP A 44 4.51 -16.22 6.21
CA ASP A 44 4.58 -16.34 7.67
C ASP A 44 3.95 -15.15 8.41
N PHE A 45 4.15 -13.91 7.94
CA PHE A 45 3.48 -12.74 8.51
C PHE A 45 1.96 -12.83 8.34
N LEU A 46 1.49 -13.18 7.13
CA LEU A 46 0.06 -13.38 6.86
C LEU A 46 -0.54 -14.56 7.63
N LEU A 47 0.21 -15.65 7.80
CA LEU A 47 -0.19 -16.78 8.63
C LEU A 47 -0.22 -16.42 10.11
N GLY A 48 0.68 -15.54 10.58
CA GLY A 48 0.70 -15.03 11.95
C GLY A 48 -0.50 -14.12 12.27
N LEU A 49 -1.11 -13.52 11.26
CA LEU A 49 -2.39 -12.82 11.42
C LEU A 49 -3.58 -13.79 11.52
N ARG A 50 -3.42 -15.08 11.24
CA ARG A 50 -4.50 -16.06 11.38
C ARG A 50 -4.84 -16.23 12.86
N GLY A 51 -6.05 -15.81 13.24
CA GLY A 51 -6.50 -15.85 14.64
C GLY A 51 -6.42 -14.49 15.35
N VAL A 52 -5.96 -13.43 14.69
CA VAL A 52 -6.30 -12.07 15.12
C VAL A 52 -7.81 -11.94 14.91
N GLY A 53 -8.57 -12.20 15.98
CA GLY A 53 -10.01 -12.17 15.93
C GLY A 53 -10.48 -10.85 15.34
N TRP A 54 -11.42 -10.94 14.40
CA TRP A 54 -12.11 -9.76 13.90
C TRP A 54 -13.33 -9.55 14.79
N GLY A 55 -13.32 -8.48 15.58
CA GLY A 55 -14.27 -8.25 16.68
C GLY A 55 -15.62 -7.68 16.27
N ALA A 56 -16.00 -7.79 15.01
CA ALA A 56 -17.29 -7.34 14.51
C ALA A 56 -18.14 -8.55 14.11
N ASP A 57 -19.46 -8.38 14.14
CA ASP A 57 -20.41 -9.40 13.70
C ASP A 57 -20.61 -9.30 12.18
N LEU A 58 -20.37 -10.41 11.47
CA LEU A 58 -20.52 -10.47 10.02
C LEU A 58 -21.99 -10.33 9.60
N ASP A 59 -22.92 -10.78 10.42
CA ASP A 59 -24.35 -10.74 10.10
C ASP A 59 -24.91 -9.34 10.29
N GLU A 60 -24.40 -8.58 11.26
CA GLU A 60 -24.75 -7.17 11.47
C GLU A 60 -24.31 -6.32 10.26
N LEU A 61 -23.10 -6.51 9.75
CA LEU A 61 -22.61 -5.78 8.57
C LEU A 61 -23.38 -6.13 7.29
N ARG A 62 -23.81 -7.38 7.13
CA ARG A 62 -24.57 -7.82 5.95
C ARG A 62 -26.04 -7.39 5.98
N SER A 63 -26.60 -7.23 7.17
CA SER A 63 -27.97 -6.77 7.37
C SER A 63 -28.14 -5.28 7.06
N GLY A 64 -27.03 -4.53 6.93
CA GLY A 64 -27.02 -3.10 6.63
C GLY A 64 -27.32 -2.72 5.18
N ASP A 65 -27.42 -3.69 4.24
CA ASP A 65 -27.78 -3.38 2.84
C ASP A 65 -28.51 -4.55 2.16
N ALA A 66 -29.80 -4.67 2.42
CA ALA A 66 -30.73 -5.31 1.50
C ALA A 66 -31.81 -4.28 1.14
N PRO A 67 -31.69 -3.54 0.02
CA PRO A 67 -32.84 -2.81 -0.49
C PRO A 67 -33.92 -3.85 -0.77
N ALA A 68 -35.07 -3.68 -0.10
CA ALA A 68 -36.25 -4.48 -0.32
C ALA A 68 -36.54 -4.54 -1.82
N SER A 69 -36.29 -5.72 -2.43
CA SER A 69 -36.81 -6.04 -3.74
C SER A 69 -38.33 -6.12 -3.58
N THR A 70 -38.98 -5.00 -3.89
CA THR A 70 -40.43 -4.92 -4.06
C THR A 70 -40.74 -5.54 -5.41
N ALA A 71 -41.47 -6.65 -5.40
CA ALA A 71 -42.19 -7.21 -6.55
C ALA A 71 -43.60 -7.56 -6.08
#